data_AF-A0A258WQJ3-F1
#
_entry.id   AF-A0A258WQJ3-F1
#
_cell.length_a   1.000
_cell.length_b   1.000
_cell.length_c   1.000
_cell.angle_alpha   90.00
_cell.angle_beta   90.00
_cell.angle_gamma   90.00
#
_symmetry.space_group_name_H-M   'P 1'
#
loop_
_entity.id
_entity.type
_entity.pdbx_description
1 polymer ?
#
loop_
_entity_poly.entity_id
_entity_poly.type
_entity_poly.pdbx_seq_one_letter_code
_entity_poly.pdbx_strand_id
1 'polypeptide(L)'
;MKLHRKLILPCFYLLALIACNSATNKDSGKNTDSSSILNLLSKTAFQNIIDGKNTDLYILRNKNNAEAAFSNYGARIVSLRVPDRSGKLTDVVVGFAGVEAYQQSTEPYFGATIGRYGNRIAGGKFKLDGQEYSIFINNSPNALHGGKKGFQDVVWDVRQVNGQTLEFSYLSKDMEEGFPGNLQVKVIYTLSDDNELMINYEASTDKKTIVNLTNHAFFNLNGEGRGSIMNHSLQINAEQYTPVDSTLIPLGKIESVAGSPFDFRKAVKIGERIEDNNVQLKYGKGYDHNYVLNPAESGVMKAAAIAKGDQSGIVMEVFTQEPGLQFYSGNFMQGKNTFKGGSKDEFRTAFCLETQHFPDSPNQPVFPSTILNTGEVYKTNTVYKFSVIK
;
A
#
# COMPACT_ATOMS: atom_id res chain seq x y z
N MET A 1 -35.23 67.61 64.90
CA MET A 1 -35.98 66.34 65.12
C MET A 1 -34.99 65.31 65.63
N LYS A 2 -34.89 65.10 66.96
CA LYS A 2 -35.47 63.93 67.67
C LYS A 2 -35.15 62.61 66.94
N LEU A 3 -34.41 61.62 67.46
CA LEU A 3 -34.25 61.17 68.84
C LEU A 3 -33.10 60.11 68.95
N HIS A 4 -32.35 60.15 70.06
CA HIS A 4 -31.86 59.02 70.91
C HIS A 4 -30.75 58.05 70.42
N ARG A 5 -29.57 58.08 71.08
CA ARG A 5 -29.08 57.20 72.20
C ARG A 5 -28.57 55.83 71.68
N LYS A 6 -27.46 55.21 72.11
CA LYS A 6 -26.56 55.33 73.28
C LYS A 6 -25.28 54.49 73.01
N LEU A 7 -24.20 54.84 73.70
CA LEU A 7 -22.96 54.10 73.99
C LEU A 7 -23.15 52.60 74.31
N ILE A 8 -22.13 51.76 74.03
CA ILE A 8 -21.38 50.89 74.98
C ILE A 8 -20.13 50.29 74.28
N LEU A 9 -19.09 50.07 75.09
CA LEU A 9 -17.67 49.77 74.85
C LEU A 9 -17.39 48.21 74.75
N PRO A 10 -16.16 47.67 74.88
CA PRO A 10 -15.27 47.10 73.85
C PRO A 10 -15.02 45.57 73.94
N CYS A 11 -13.99 45.09 73.20
CA CYS A 11 -13.06 43.97 73.48
C CYS A 11 -13.28 42.54 72.89
N PHE A 12 -12.25 42.17 72.11
CA PHE A 12 -11.50 40.89 72.04
C PHE A 12 -11.97 39.65 71.24
N TYR A 13 -10.95 39.06 70.60
CA TYR A 13 -10.81 37.73 69.95
C TYR A 13 -11.35 37.64 68.51
N LEU A 14 -10.70 37.01 67.52
CA LEU A 14 -9.64 36.00 67.50
C LEU A 14 -8.99 35.99 66.09
N LEU A 15 -7.72 35.57 66.01
CA LEU A 15 -6.93 35.34 64.79
C LEU A 15 -7.63 34.38 63.79
N ALA A 16 -7.51 34.69 62.49
CA ALA A 16 -7.37 33.68 61.43
C ALA A 16 -6.48 34.22 60.30
N LEU A 17 -5.36 33.52 60.09
CA LEU A 17 -4.36 33.73 59.05
C LEU A 17 -4.95 33.43 57.65
N ILE A 18 -4.79 34.35 56.70
CA ILE A 18 -4.79 34.01 55.26
C ILE A 18 -3.62 34.72 54.60
N ALA A 19 -2.55 33.96 54.38
CA ALA A 19 -1.43 34.35 53.53
C ALA A 19 -1.84 34.15 52.07
N CYS A 20 -1.75 35.20 51.26
CA CYS A 20 -1.79 35.12 49.81
C CYS A 20 -0.46 34.54 49.34
N ASN A 21 -0.48 33.33 48.78
CA ASN A 21 0.65 32.78 48.05
C ASN A 21 0.20 32.48 46.61
N SER A 22 0.84 33.16 45.67
CA SER A 22 0.62 33.08 44.24
C SER A 22 0.95 31.67 43.74
N ALA A 23 -0.08 30.86 43.52
CA ALA A 23 0.06 29.56 42.91
C ALA A 23 0.22 29.72 41.39
N THR A 24 1.40 29.35 40.91
CA THR A 24 1.68 29.07 39.50
C THR A 24 0.73 27.97 39.02
N ASN A 25 -0.23 28.33 38.17
CA ASN A 25 -1.03 27.37 37.43
C ASN A 25 -0.10 26.60 36.49
N LYS A 26 0.31 25.40 36.92
CA LYS A 26 0.77 24.35 36.02
C LYS A 26 -0.41 23.98 35.13
N ASP A 27 -0.36 24.51 33.93
CA ASP A 27 -1.16 24.05 32.80
C ASP A 27 -0.81 22.58 32.57
N SER A 28 -1.64 21.70 33.11
CA SER A 28 -1.57 20.26 32.86
C SER A 28 -2.28 20.01 31.54
N GLY A 29 -1.64 20.48 30.47
CA GLY A 29 -1.94 20.05 29.12
C GLY A 29 -1.75 18.54 29.06
N LYS A 30 -2.86 17.80 29.20
CA LYS A 30 -2.97 16.43 28.72
C LYS A 30 -2.79 16.48 27.20
N ASN A 31 -1.53 16.43 26.76
CA ASN A 31 -1.18 16.01 25.42
C ASN A 31 -1.65 14.55 25.34
N THR A 32 -2.85 14.36 24.82
CA THR A 32 -3.35 13.04 24.46
C THR A 32 -2.56 12.63 23.23
N ASP A 33 -1.45 11.94 23.49
CA ASP A 33 -0.56 11.33 22.53
C ASP A 33 -1.39 10.40 21.62
N SER A 34 -1.86 10.98 20.52
CA SER A 34 -2.73 10.35 19.53
C SER A 34 -1.82 9.82 18.44
N SER A 35 -1.30 8.61 18.46
CA SER A 35 -1.32 7.45 19.37
C SER A 35 -0.48 6.48 18.56
N SER A 36 0.66 5.99 19.04
CA SER A 36 1.59 5.20 18.23
C SER A 36 0.92 4.05 17.48
N ILE A 37 1.48 3.57 16.36
CA ILE A 37 0.96 2.44 15.58
C ILE A 37 0.69 1.18 16.44
N LEU A 38 1.35 1.06 17.59
CA LEU A 38 1.17 0.00 18.58
C LEU A 38 -0.13 0.10 19.39
N ASN A 39 -0.80 1.26 19.38
CA ASN A 39 -2.15 1.39 19.92
C ASN A 39 -3.21 0.84 18.96
N LEU A 40 -2.86 0.67 17.67
CA LEU A 40 -3.73 0.09 16.65
C LEU A 40 -3.41 -1.40 16.41
N LEU A 41 -2.13 -1.77 16.45
CA LEU A 41 -1.65 -3.11 16.14
C LEU A 41 -0.99 -3.76 17.36
N SER A 42 -1.47 -4.94 17.73
CA SER A 42 -0.77 -5.78 18.72
C SER A 42 0.33 -6.57 18.05
N LYS A 43 1.58 -6.40 18.48
CA LYS A 43 2.72 -7.18 17.98
C LYS A 43 2.48 -8.70 18.11
N THR A 44 1.88 -9.15 19.21
CA THR A 44 1.60 -10.58 19.45
C THR A 44 0.58 -11.17 18.45
N ALA A 45 -0.32 -10.35 17.89
CA ALA A 45 -1.27 -10.82 16.88
C ALA A 45 -0.60 -11.15 15.53
N PHE A 46 0.65 -10.74 15.34
CA PHE A 46 1.48 -11.07 14.17
C PHE A 46 2.52 -12.15 14.45
N GLN A 47 2.59 -12.66 15.68
CA GLN A 47 3.54 -13.70 16.08
C GLN A 47 2.89 -15.08 15.97
N ASN A 48 3.37 -15.86 15.00
CA ASN A 48 2.96 -17.24 14.78
C ASN A 48 4.11 -18.03 14.15
N ILE A 49 3.95 -19.34 13.98
CA ILE A 49 4.86 -20.19 13.21
C ILE A 49 4.11 -20.67 11.97
N ILE A 50 4.59 -20.26 10.79
CA ILE A 50 4.06 -20.67 9.50
C ILE A 50 5.18 -21.37 8.74
N ASP A 51 4.94 -22.61 8.32
CA ASP A 51 5.92 -23.47 7.64
C ASP A 51 7.29 -23.55 8.34
N GLY A 52 7.27 -23.57 9.68
CA GLY A 52 8.49 -23.64 10.50
C GLY A 52 9.27 -22.33 10.63
N LYS A 53 8.74 -21.21 10.14
CA LYS A 53 9.32 -19.87 10.31
C LYS A 53 8.45 -18.99 11.20
N ASN A 54 9.09 -18.20 12.06
CA ASN A 54 8.41 -17.22 12.91
C ASN A 54 7.93 -16.02 12.09
N THR A 55 6.70 -15.60 12.33
CA THR A 55 6.18 -14.31 11.86
C THR A 55 6.28 -13.26 12.96
N ASP A 56 6.39 -11.98 12.59
CA ASP A 56 6.38 -10.87 13.53
C ASP A 56 5.88 -9.57 12.87
N LEU A 57 5.76 -8.50 13.68
CA LEU A 57 5.49 -7.13 13.26
C LEU A 57 6.72 -6.24 13.45
N TYR A 58 7.04 -5.45 12.42
CA TYR A 58 8.18 -4.54 12.35
C TYR A 58 7.67 -3.12 12.11
N ILE A 59 8.30 -2.12 12.73
CA ILE A 59 7.86 -0.73 12.64
C ILE A 59 9.03 0.15 12.19
N LEU A 60 8.76 1.01 11.22
CA LEU A 60 9.62 2.12 10.82
C LEU A 60 8.98 3.44 11.26
N ARG A 61 9.81 4.40 11.69
CA ARG A 61 9.38 5.75 12.06
C ARG A 61 10.41 6.77 11.59
N ASN A 62 9.95 7.85 10.95
CA ASN A 62 10.81 8.96 10.54
C ASN A 62 10.79 10.12 11.57
N LYS A 63 11.58 11.17 11.35
CA LYS A 63 11.63 12.34 12.25
C LYS A 63 10.36 13.21 12.22
N ASN A 64 9.54 13.09 11.19
CA ASN A 64 8.29 13.83 10.99
C ASN A 64 7.05 13.07 11.48
N ASN A 65 7.25 12.08 12.37
CA ASN A 65 6.23 11.25 12.99
C ASN A 65 5.44 10.32 12.05
N ALA A 66 5.81 10.22 10.76
CA ALA A 66 5.24 9.17 9.92
C ALA A 66 5.70 7.80 10.42
N GLU A 67 4.79 6.84 10.36
CA GLU A 67 5.02 5.47 10.83
C GLU A 67 4.57 4.47 9.78
N ALA A 68 5.32 3.40 9.60
CA ALA A 68 4.92 2.27 8.76
C ALA A 68 5.10 0.96 9.53
N ALA A 69 4.11 0.08 9.49
CA ALA A 69 4.22 -1.26 10.07
C ALA A 69 4.21 -2.32 8.97
N PHE A 70 5.02 -3.36 9.18
CA PHE A 70 5.24 -4.44 8.24
C PHE A 70 5.15 -5.79 8.92
N SER A 71 4.68 -6.80 8.21
CA SER A 71 4.83 -8.20 8.63
C SER A 71 5.76 -8.93 7.67
N ASN A 72 6.60 -9.81 8.21
CA ASN A 72 7.44 -10.69 7.39
C ASN A 72 6.66 -11.84 6.74
N TYR A 73 5.42 -12.09 7.15
CA TYR A 73 4.50 -12.89 6.33
C TYR A 73 4.10 -12.06 5.11
N GLY A 74 4.55 -12.44 3.92
CA GLY A 74 4.30 -11.72 2.66
C GLY A 74 5.11 -10.44 2.44
N ALA A 75 6.11 -10.15 3.29
CA ALA A 75 6.87 -8.89 3.29
C ALA A 75 5.95 -7.67 3.08
N ARG A 76 4.87 -7.61 3.87
CA ARG A 76 3.68 -6.82 3.59
C ARG A 76 3.64 -5.52 4.39
N ILE A 77 3.10 -4.47 3.79
CA ILE A 77 2.73 -3.22 4.46
C ILE A 77 1.39 -3.43 5.17
N VAL A 78 1.38 -3.33 6.49
CA VAL A 78 0.17 -3.52 7.32
C VAL A 78 -0.54 -2.19 7.59
N SER A 79 0.25 -1.12 7.71
CA SER A 79 -0.20 0.22 8.07
C SER A 79 0.83 1.25 7.61
N LEU A 80 0.36 2.41 7.16
CA LEU A 80 1.20 3.55 6.79
C LEU A 80 0.50 4.83 7.22
N ARG A 81 1.04 5.47 8.24
CA ARG A 81 0.46 6.63 8.90
C ARG A 81 1.23 7.87 8.55
N VAL A 82 0.55 8.83 7.93
CA VAL A 82 1.11 10.11 7.47
C VAL A 82 0.26 11.27 7.97
N PRO A 83 0.84 12.46 8.19
CA PRO A 83 0.08 13.61 8.66
C PRO A 83 -0.94 14.09 7.61
N ASP A 84 -2.17 14.34 8.04
CA ASP A 84 -3.20 15.01 7.25
C ASP A 84 -3.09 16.54 7.32
N ARG A 85 -4.01 17.27 6.67
CA ARG A 85 -4.02 18.74 6.65
C ARG A 85 -4.13 19.39 8.05
N SER A 86 -4.58 18.65 9.06
CA SER A 86 -4.69 19.08 10.45
C SER A 86 -3.47 18.67 11.30
N GLY A 87 -2.49 17.98 10.69
CA GLY A 87 -1.33 17.42 11.38
C GLY A 87 -1.60 16.09 12.09
N LYS A 88 -2.81 15.52 11.96
CA LYS A 88 -3.16 14.23 12.58
C LYS A 88 -2.65 13.08 11.72
N LEU A 89 -2.04 12.08 12.35
CA LEU A 89 -1.63 10.85 11.67
C LEU A 89 -2.84 10.04 11.19
N THR A 90 -2.95 9.90 9.87
CA THR A 90 -3.98 9.14 9.17
C THR A 90 -3.36 7.89 8.56
N ASP A 91 -3.93 6.72 8.84
CA ASP A 91 -3.49 5.45 8.25
C ASP A 91 -4.05 5.28 6.85
N VAL A 92 -3.22 5.49 5.84
CA VAL A 92 -3.62 5.50 4.44
C VAL A 92 -3.59 4.13 3.78
N VAL A 93 -3.06 3.09 4.46
CA VAL A 93 -3.06 1.71 3.96
C VAL A 93 -4.06 0.89 4.76
N VAL A 94 -4.98 0.21 4.09
CA VAL A 94 -5.90 -0.74 4.74
C VAL A 94 -5.22 -2.10 4.91
N GLY A 95 -5.60 -2.82 5.96
CA GLY A 95 -5.02 -4.14 6.27
C GLY A 95 -5.66 -4.76 7.49
N PHE A 96 -5.11 -5.87 7.98
CA PHE A 96 -5.69 -6.63 9.09
C PHE A 96 -4.90 -6.52 10.39
N ALA A 97 -5.55 -6.85 11.50
CA ALA A 97 -5.00 -6.70 12.86
C ALA A 97 -4.02 -7.82 13.28
N GLY A 98 -3.82 -8.86 12.46
CA GLY A 98 -2.96 -9.98 12.80
C GLY A 98 -2.71 -10.93 11.63
N VAL A 99 -1.72 -11.81 11.78
CA VAL A 99 -1.28 -12.72 10.70
C VAL A 99 -2.34 -13.75 10.32
N GLU A 100 -3.09 -14.26 11.30
CA GLU A 100 -4.18 -15.22 11.05
C GLU A 100 -5.28 -14.63 10.16
N ALA A 101 -5.60 -13.34 10.34
CA ALA A 101 -6.58 -12.65 9.51
C ALA A 101 -6.10 -12.50 8.05
N TYR A 102 -4.79 -12.34 7.83
CA TYR A 102 -4.23 -12.39 6.48
C TYR A 102 -4.35 -13.78 5.86
N GLN A 103 -4.07 -14.86 6.60
CA GLN A 103 -4.20 -16.24 6.12
C GLN A 103 -5.64 -16.63 5.78
N GLN A 104 -6.62 -16.06 6.49
CA GLN A 104 -8.04 -16.35 6.31
C GLN A 104 -8.75 -15.38 5.35
N SER A 105 -8.05 -14.34 4.90
CA SER A 105 -8.63 -13.31 4.04
C SER A 105 -9.16 -13.92 2.75
N THR A 106 -10.31 -13.42 2.30
CA THR A 106 -10.84 -13.74 0.96
C THR A 106 -10.09 -13.03 -0.16
N GLU A 107 -9.24 -12.06 0.20
CA GLU A 107 -8.34 -11.31 -0.66
C GLU A 107 -6.92 -11.36 -0.07
N PRO A 108 -6.02 -12.22 -0.57
CA PRO A 108 -4.73 -12.49 0.07
C PRO A 108 -3.69 -11.38 -0.12
N TYR A 109 -3.92 -10.44 -1.05
CA TYR A 109 -2.88 -9.53 -1.52
C TYR A 109 -2.73 -8.24 -0.70
N PHE A 110 -3.60 -7.96 0.28
CA PHE A 110 -3.55 -6.72 1.08
C PHE A 110 -2.13 -6.40 1.60
N GLY A 111 -1.53 -5.36 1.00
CA GLY A 111 -0.21 -4.83 1.38
C GLY A 111 0.97 -5.71 0.99
N ALA A 112 0.76 -6.88 0.39
CA ALA A 112 1.78 -7.89 0.20
C ALA A 112 2.77 -7.54 -0.91
N THR A 113 4.00 -8.02 -0.75
CA THR A 113 4.94 -8.17 -1.87
C THR A 113 4.44 -9.29 -2.77
N ILE A 114 4.32 -9.00 -4.06
CA ILE A 114 3.82 -9.95 -5.05
C ILE A 114 4.97 -10.47 -5.91
N GLY A 115 4.95 -11.78 -6.16
CA GLY A 115 5.88 -12.47 -7.03
C GLY A 115 5.66 -14.00 -7.00
N ARG A 116 6.36 -14.78 -7.83
CA ARG A 116 7.46 -14.37 -8.72
C ARG A 116 7.04 -13.46 -9.87
N TYR A 117 5.76 -13.50 -10.25
CA TYR A 117 5.19 -12.67 -11.31
C TYR A 117 3.91 -11.96 -10.84
N GLY A 118 3.95 -10.63 -10.81
CA GLY A 118 2.81 -9.76 -10.56
C GLY A 118 1.83 -9.73 -11.73
N ASN A 119 0.54 -9.66 -11.41
CA ASN A 119 -0.59 -9.75 -12.33
C ASN A 119 -0.72 -11.13 -13.01
N ARG A 120 -1.41 -11.17 -14.16
CA ARG A 120 -1.88 -12.41 -14.80
C ARG A 120 -0.87 -12.95 -15.83
N ILE A 121 -0.88 -14.27 -15.97
CA ILE A 121 -0.29 -15.02 -17.08
C ILE A 121 -1.40 -15.84 -17.74
N ALA A 122 -1.61 -15.63 -19.04
CA ALA A 122 -2.67 -16.26 -19.82
C ALA A 122 -2.57 -17.79 -19.76
N GLY A 123 -3.68 -18.45 -19.38
CA GLY A 123 -3.73 -19.91 -19.26
C GLY A 123 -2.74 -20.50 -18.25
N GLY A 124 -2.12 -19.67 -17.40
CA GLY A 124 -1.03 -20.05 -16.51
C GLY A 124 0.17 -20.66 -17.21
N LYS A 125 0.44 -20.28 -18.46
CA LYS A 125 1.50 -20.86 -19.27
C LYS A 125 2.37 -19.80 -19.90
N PHE A 126 3.66 -20.10 -20.02
CA PHE A 126 4.62 -19.29 -20.76
C PHE A 126 5.74 -20.18 -21.29
N LYS A 127 6.56 -19.65 -22.21
CA LYS A 127 7.70 -20.37 -22.78
C LYS A 127 9.01 -19.62 -22.53
N LEU A 128 10.06 -20.37 -22.22
CA LEU A 128 11.45 -19.89 -22.24
C LEU A 128 12.27 -20.86 -23.08
N ASP A 129 13.01 -20.34 -24.06
CA ASP A 129 13.85 -21.12 -24.97
C ASP A 129 13.11 -22.31 -25.62
N GLY A 130 11.83 -22.12 -25.95
CA GLY A 130 10.97 -23.15 -26.53
C GLY A 130 10.36 -24.15 -25.54
N GLN A 131 10.83 -24.20 -24.29
CA GLN A 131 10.27 -25.03 -23.23
C GLN A 131 9.04 -24.35 -22.61
N GLU A 132 7.94 -25.10 -22.49
CA GLU A 132 6.72 -24.64 -21.80
C GLU A 132 6.81 -24.87 -20.29
N TYR A 133 6.35 -23.87 -19.53
CA TYR A 133 6.18 -23.89 -18.08
C TYR A 133 4.72 -23.65 -17.73
N SER A 134 4.27 -24.21 -16.62
CA SER A 134 2.88 -24.11 -16.16
C SER A 134 2.83 -23.67 -14.70
N ILE A 135 2.04 -22.64 -14.43
CA ILE A 135 1.73 -22.09 -13.12
C ILE A 135 0.31 -22.51 -12.74
N PHE A 136 0.07 -22.70 -11.44
CA PHE A 136 -1.25 -23.07 -10.95
C PHE A 136 -2.33 -22.04 -11.32
N ILE A 137 -3.46 -22.51 -11.83
CA ILE A 137 -4.62 -21.69 -12.23
C ILE A 137 -5.42 -21.31 -10.98
N ASN A 138 -4.95 -20.28 -10.26
CA ASN A 138 -5.65 -19.69 -9.11
C ASN A 138 -6.67 -18.60 -9.51
N ASN A 139 -6.67 -18.14 -10.76
CA ASN A 139 -7.63 -17.16 -11.28
C ASN A 139 -8.19 -17.61 -12.63
N SER A 140 -8.99 -18.69 -12.60
CA SER A 140 -9.45 -19.39 -13.81
C SER A 140 -10.00 -18.46 -14.90
N PRO A 141 -9.53 -18.60 -16.16
CA PRO A 141 -8.65 -19.66 -16.68
C PRO A 141 -7.14 -19.38 -16.57
N ASN A 142 -6.73 -18.35 -15.81
CA ASN A 142 -5.38 -17.81 -15.77
C ASN A 142 -4.64 -18.09 -14.45
N ALA A 143 -3.33 -17.88 -14.44
CA ALA A 143 -2.56 -17.74 -13.20
C ALA A 143 -2.45 -16.25 -12.85
N LEU A 144 -2.44 -15.94 -11.55
CA LEU A 144 -2.41 -14.59 -11.01
C LEU A 144 -1.42 -14.50 -9.84
N HIS A 145 -0.63 -13.43 -9.80
CA HIS A 145 0.18 -13.05 -8.64
C HIS A 145 1.08 -14.18 -8.10
N GLY A 146 1.77 -14.88 -9.01
CA GLY A 146 2.73 -15.91 -8.66
C GLY A 146 2.14 -17.29 -8.35
N GLY A 147 0.82 -17.49 -8.43
CA GLY A 147 0.20 -18.80 -8.30
C GLY A 147 -0.46 -19.05 -6.94
N LYS A 148 -0.56 -20.31 -6.54
CA LYS A 148 -1.35 -20.74 -5.37
C LYS A 148 -0.76 -20.27 -4.06
N LYS A 149 0.56 -20.37 -3.91
CA LYS A 149 1.33 -19.93 -2.74
C LYS A 149 2.44 -18.98 -3.22
N GLY A 150 2.02 -17.87 -3.80
CA GLY A 150 2.90 -16.79 -4.23
C GLY A 150 3.59 -16.09 -3.06
N PHE A 151 4.37 -15.06 -3.35
CA PHE A 151 5.19 -14.36 -2.36
C PHE A 151 4.41 -13.72 -1.21
N GLN A 152 3.11 -13.47 -1.38
CA GLN A 152 2.21 -13.02 -0.32
C GLN A 152 2.01 -14.06 0.80
N ASP A 153 2.16 -15.36 0.50
CA ASP A 153 1.82 -16.47 1.39
C ASP A 153 3.02 -17.16 2.04
N VAL A 154 4.21 -16.57 1.90
CA VAL A 154 5.46 -17.11 2.47
C VAL A 154 5.99 -16.23 3.59
N VAL A 155 6.75 -16.83 4.50
CA VAL A 155 7.45 -16.09 5.56
C VAL A 155 8.84 -15.71 5.06
N TRP A 156 9.05 -14.41 4.93
CA TRP A 156 10.31 -13.81 4.52
C TRP A 156 11.28 -13.75 5.71
N ASP A 157 12.56 -13.94 5.42
CA ASP A 157 13.61 -13.62 6.38
C ASP A 157 13.77 -12.10 6.41
N VAL A 158 13.99 -11.54 7.60
CA VAL A 158 13.89 -10.09 7.81
C VAL A 158 15.03 -9.57 8.66
N ARG A 159 15.57 -8.43 8.25
CA ARG A 159 16.64 -7.71 8.93
C ARG A 159 16.23 -6.24 9.10
N GLN A 160 16.01 -5.83 10.34
CA GLN A 160 15.82 -4.41 10.65
C GLN A 160 17.18 -3.71 10.64
N VAL A 161 17.44 -2.93 9.59
CA VAL A 161 18.74 -2.26 9.38
C VAL A 161 18.89 -1.09 10.35
N ASN A 162 17.82 -0.30 10.51
CA ASN A 162 17.71 0.79 11.48
C ASN A 162 16.21 1.15 11.69
N GLY A 163 15.92 2.24 12.41
CA GLY A 163 14.54 2.68 12.68
C GLY A 163 13.73 3.15 11.46
N GLN A 164 14.37 3.32 10.31
CA GLN A 164 13.77 3.80 9.05
C GLN A 164 13.96 2.84 7.88
N THR A 165 14.62 1.68 8.06
CA THR A 165 14.90 0.74 6.96
C THR A 165 14.76 -0.71 7.39
N LEU A 166 14.01 -1.47 6.60
CA LEU A 166 13.74 -2.89 6.78
C LEU A 166 14.07 -3.65 5.50
N GLU A 167 14.82 -4.74 5.61
CA GLU A 167 15.17 -5.61 4.49
C GLU A 167 14.50 -6.97 4.68
N PHE A 168 13.75 -7.40 3.67
CA PHE A 168 13.21 -8.74 3.54
C PHE A 168 13.99 -9.52 2.50
N SER A 169 14.19 -10.80 2.73
CA SER A 169 14.80 -11.71 1.77
C SER A 169 14.06 -13.05 1.71
N TYR A 170 14.02 -13.63 0.53
CA TYR A 170 13.40 -14.93 0.29
C TYR A 170 14.14 -15.65 -0.84
N LEU A 171 14.34 -16.95 -0.67
CA LEU A 171 14.82 -17.84 -1.70
C LEU A 171 13.63 -18.63 -2.25
N SER A 172 13.13 -18.22 -3.40
CA SER A 172 12.13 -18.97 -4.15
C SER A 172 12.85 -20.09 -4.90
N LYS A 173 12.56 -21.35 -4.57
CA LYS A 173 13.33 -22.48 -5.10
C LYS A 173 13.04 -22.72 -6.58
N ASP A 174 13.93 -23.43 -7.27
CA ASP A 174 13.67 -23.94 -8.61
C ASP A 174 12.33 -24.70 -8.64
N MET A 175 11.52 -24.39 -9.65
CA MET A 175 10.18 -24.91 -9.88
C MET A 175 9.14 -24.58 -8.80
N GLU A 176 9.44 -23.66 -7.87
CA GLU A 176 8.42 -23.13 -6.96
C GLU A 176 7.29 -22.46 -7.75
N GLU A 177 6.06 -22.88 -7.48
CA GLU A 177 4.85 -22.51 -8.24
C GLU A 177 4.92 -22.78 -9.76
N GLY A 178 5.95 -23.50 -10.24
CA GLY A 178 6.17 -23.81 -11.65
C GLY A 178 7.19 -22.91 -12.38
N PHE A 179 7.84 -21.97 -11.67
CA PHE A 179 8.84 -21.08 -12.27
C PHE A 179 10.26 -21.69 -12.21
N PRO A 180 11.01 -21.74 -13.32
CA PRO A 180 12.38 -22.30 -13.33
C PRO A 180 13.38 -21.39 -12.61
N GLY A 181 14.43 -21.99 -12.07
CA GLY A 181 15.54 -21.32 -11.40
C GLY A 181 15.26 -21.00 -9.94
N ASN A 182 16.28 -21.19 -9.10
CA ASN A 182 16.29 -20.56 -7.79
C ASN A 182 16.33 -19.04 -8.02
N LEU A 183 15.47 -18.30 -7.33
CA LEU A 183 15.44 -16.85 -7.36
C LEU A 183 15.70 -16.33 -5.95
N GLN A 184 16.85 -15.71 -5.76
CA GLN A 184 17.17 -14.98 -4.54
C GLN A 184 16.58 -13.58 -4.66
N VAL A 185 15.59 -13.27 -3.82
CA VAL A 185 14.87 -11.99 -3.83
C VAL A 185 15.19 -11.21 -2.57
N LYS A 186 15.30 -9.89 -2.72
CA LYS A 186 15.41 -8.92 -1.64
C LYS A 186 14.42 -7.79 -1.89
N VAL A 187 13.73 -7.37 -0.84
CA VAL A 187 12.87 -6.18 -0.83
C VAL A 187 13.28 -5.29 0.33
N ILE A 188 13.67 -4.05 0.02
CA ILE A 188 14.11 -3.08 1.02
C ILE A 188 13.08 -1.95 1.08
N TYR A 189 12.46 -1.81 2.25
CA TYR A 189 11.58 -0.70 2.57
C TYR A 189 12.35 0.35 3.35
N THR A 190 12.26 1.61 2.92
CA THR A 190 12.82 2.76 3.64
C THR A 190 11.75 3.84 3.79
N LEU A 191 11.53 4.29 5.02
CA LEU A 191 10.67 5.43 5.32
C LEU A 191 11.56 6.66 5.56
N SER A 192 11.65 7.56 4.59
CA SER A 192 12.52 8.75 4.68
C SER A 192 11.91 9.84 5.59
N ASP A 193 12.75 10.78 6.02
CA ASP A 193 12.30 11.97 6.74
C ASP A 193 11.36 12.85 5.90
N ASP A 194 11.37 12.76 4.58
CA ASP A 194 10.48 13.52 3.68
C ASP A 194 9.10 12.85 3.46
N ASN A 195 8.70 11.94 4.36
CA ASN A 195 7.47 11.15 4.28
C ASN A 195 7.36 10.34 2.98
N GLU A 196 8.47 9.73 2.56
CA GLU A 196 8.52 8.85 1.40
C GLU A 196 8.67 7.41 1.87
N LEU A 197 7.74 6.54 1.46
CA LEU A 197 7.93 5.10 1.55
C LEU A 197 8.56 4.61 0.25
N MET A 198 9.85 4.29 0.30
CA MET A 198 10.62 3.75 -0.81
C MET A 198 10.66 2.23 -0.73
N ILE A 199 10.45 1.57 -1.86
CA ILE A 199 10.49 0.12 -2.02
C ILE A 199 11.50 -0.21 -3.10
N ASN A 200 12.57 -0.89 -2.73
CA ASN A 200 13.59 -1.37 -3.66
C ASN A 200 13.49 -2.87 -3.78
N TYR A 201 13.44 -3.36 -5.01
CA TYR A 201 13.42 -4.79 -5.29
C TYR A 201 14.72 -5.17 -5.98
N GLU A 202 15.35 -6.24 -5.52
CA GLU A 202 16.50 -6.85 -6.17
C GLU A 202 16.28 -8.36 -6.28
N ALA A 203 16.60 -8.94 -7.43
CA ALA A 203 16.60 -10.39 -7.57
C ALA A 203 17.70 -10.90 -8.50
N SER A 204 18.19 -12.10 -8.24
CA SER A 204 19.14 -12.82 -9.07
C SER A 204 18.76 -14.29 -9.16
N THR A 205 19.13 -14.94 -10.27
CA THR A 205 18.76 -16.33 -10.52
C THR A 205 19.93 -17.16 -11.00
N ASP A 206 19.88 -18.46 -10.71
CA ASP A 206 20.84 -19.45 -11.23
C ASP A 206 20.42 -20.04 -12.59
N LYS A 207 19.18 -19.81 -13.03
CA LYS A 207 18.64 -20.26 -14.32
C LYS A 207 17.67 -19.24 -14.88
N LYS A 208 17.69 -19.05 -16.21
CA LYS A 208 16.76 -18.16 -16.92
C LYS A 208 15.32 -18.36 -16.43
N THR A 209 14.67 -17.25 -16.04
CA THR A 209 13.31 -17.25 -15.50
C THR A 209 12.58 -15.96 -15.90
N ILE A 210 11.32 -15.82 -15.45
CA ILE A 210 10.57 -14.55 -15.54
C ILE A 210 10.38 -13.95 -14.14
N VAL A 211 10.47 -12.63 -14.04
CA VAL A 211 10.30 -11.89 -12.79
C VAL A 211 9.51 -10.60 -13.05
N ASN A 212 8.50 -10.35 -12.23
CA ASN A 212 7.78 -9.08 -12.18
C ASN A 212 7.33 -8.86 -10.73
N LEU A 213 8.03 -8.02 -9.98
CA LEU A 213 7.75 -7.79 -8.57
C LEU A 213 7.01 -6.48 -8.36
N THR A 214 6.03 -6.49 -7.45
CA THR A 214 5.29 -5.29 -7.06
C THR A 214 4.84 -5.37 -5.59
N ASN A 215 4.20 -4.33 -5.07
CA ASN A 215 3.53 -4.33 -3.79
C ASN A 215 2.05 -3.98 -4.00
N HIS A 216 1.16 -4.78 -3.40
CA HIS A 216 -0.28 -4.67 -3.57
C HIS A 216 -0.93 -3.95 -2.37
N ALA A 217 -0.37 -2.80 -1.98
CA ALA A 217 -0.97 -1.92 -0.98
C ALA A 217 -2.32 -1.38 -1.45
N PHE A 218 -3.32 -1.49 -0.57
CA PHE A 218 -4.64 -0.92 -0.77
C PHE A 218 -4.71 0.40 -0.01
N PHE A 219 -4.87 1.49 -0.74
CA PHE A 219 -4.85 2.84 -0.21
C PHE A 219 -6.27 3.41 -0.04
N ASN A 220 -6.48 4.08 1.09
CA ASN A 220 -7.52 5.08 1.22
C ASN A 220 -6.90 6.34 1.84
N LEU A 221 -6.68 7.36 1.03
CA LEU A 221 -6.00 8.59 1.47
C LEU A 221 -6.78 9.38 2.53
N ASN A 222 -8.06 9.09 2.76
CA ASN A 222 -8.82 9.68 3.86
C ASN A 222 -8.60 8.94 5.18
N GLY A 223 -8.10 7.71 5.13
CA GLY A 223 -7.94 6.80 6.26
C GLY A 223 -8.76 5.52 6.12
N GLU A 224 -8.30 4.44 6.73
CA GLU A 224 -9.10 3.22 6.87
C GLU A 224 -10.46 3.50 7.53
N GLY A 225 -11.54 2.89 7.00
CA GLY A 225 -12.90 3.07 7.51
C GLY A 225 -13.56 4.41 7.16
N ARG A 226 -12.94 5.23 6.30
CA ARG A 226 -13.45 6.57 5.90
C ARG A 226 -14.34 6.54 4.67
N GLY A 227 -14.85 5.37 4.31
CA GLY A 227 -15.80 5.16 3.22
C GLY A 227 -15.12 5.06 1.86
N SER A 228 -15.88 5.40 0.81
CA SER A 228 -15.50 5.13 -0.57
C SER A 228 -14.38 6.04 -1.10
N ILE A 229 -13.57 5.52 -2.03
CA ILE A 229 -12.51 6.25 -2.74
C ILE A 229 -13.00 7.03 -3.97
N MET A 230 -14.29 6.99 -4.26
CA MET A 230 -14.86 7.51 -5.51
C MET A 230 -14.71 9.03 -5.67
N ASN A 231 -14.54 9.77 -4.58
CA ASN A 231 -14.26 11.21 -4.60
C ASN A 231 -12.78 11.56 -4.58
N HIS A 232 -11.88 10.59 -4.37
CA HIS A 232 -10.45 10.82 -4.52
C HIS A 232 -10.16 11.24 -5.95
N SER A 233 -9.25 12.20 -6.09
CA SER A 233 -8.75 12.58 -7.40
C SER A 233 -7.53 11.74 -7.74
N LEU A 234 -7.45 11.29 -8.98
CA LEU A 234 -6.31 10.58 -9.54
C LEU A 234 -5.84 11.26 -10.82
N GLN A 235 -4.53 11.31 -11.00
CA GLN A 235 -3.85 11.65 -12.24
C GLN A 235 -2.80 10.55 -12.49
N ILE A 236 -2.69 10.06 -13.72
CA ILE A 236 -1.70 9.07 -14.15
C ILE A 236 -0.95 9.65 -15.34
N ASN A 237 0.39 9.61 -15.28
CA ASN A 237 1.28 10.10 -16.34
C ASN A 237 1.46 9.01 -17.41
N ALA A 238 0.37 8.74 -18.13
CA ALA A 238 0.30 7.74 -19.19
C ALA A 238 -0.61 8.24 -20.31
N GLU A 239 -0.11 8.22 -21.54
CA GLU A 239 -0.91 8.49 -22.76
C GLU A 239 -1.65 7.26 -23.26
N GLN A 240 -1.31 6.08 -22.72
CA GLN A 240 -1.75 4.79 -23.21
C GLN A 240 -2.03 3.79 -22.08
N TYR A 241 -2.81 2.76 -22.38
CA TYR A 241 -3.10 1.63 -21.48
C TYR A 241 -3.15 0.32 -22.28
N THR A 242 -3.15 -0.81 -21.56
CA THR A 242 -3.28 -2.15 -22.15
C THR A 242 -4.72 -2.65 -22.03
N PRO A 243 -5.55 -2.59 -23.09
CA PRO A 243 -6.88 -3.17 -23.07
C PRO A 243 -6.82 -4.69 -22.89
N VAL A 244 -7.83 -5.24 -22.23
CA VAL A 244 -7.94 -6.63 -21.82
C VAL A 244 -9.16 -7.33 -22.43
N ASP A 245 -9.12 -8.66 -22.45
CA ASP A 245 -10.27 -9.50 -22.72
C ASP A 245 -11.18 -9.67 -21.49
N SER A 246 -12.25 -10.46 -21.63
CA SER A 246 -13.20 -10.74 -20.55
C SER A 246 -12.62 -11.52 -19.35
N THR A 247 -11.41 -12.05 -19.49
CA THR A 247 -10.65 -12.74 -18.43
C THR A 247 -9.53 -11.89 -17.86
N LEU A 248 -9.47 -10.60 -18.24
CA LEU A 248 -8.50 -9.60 -17.82
C LEU A 248 -7.06 -9.87 -18.31
N ILE A 249 -6.91 -10.63 -19.41
CA ILE A 249 -5.64 -10.77 -20.12
C ILE A 249 -5.50 -9.66 -21.17
N PRO A 250 -4.36 -8.96 -21.25
CA PRO A 250 -4.13 -7.97 -22.29
C PRO A 250 -4.26 -8.54 -23.70
N LEU A 251 -4.83 -7.76 -24.61
CA LEU A 251 -5.02 -8.15 -26.01
C LEU A 251 -3.72 -8.10 -26.85
N GLY A 252 -2.57 -7.85 -26.22
CA GLY A 252 -1.29 -7.57 -26.90
C GLY A 252 -1.22 -6.21 -27.60
N LYS A 253 -2.24 -5.36 -27.41
CA LYS A 253 -2.32 -4.01 -27.98
C LYS A 253 -2.08 -2.96 -26.91
N ILE A 254 -1.66 -1.78 -27.37
CA ILE A 254 -1.55 -0.57 -26.56
C ILE A 254 -2.49 0.47 -27.18
N GLU A 255 -3.44 0.97 -26.40
CA GLU A 255 -4.44 1.93 -26.87
C GLU A 255 -4.26 3.28 -26.18
N SER A 256 -4.62 4.37 -26.87
CA SER A 256 -4.59 5.69 -26.26
C SER A 256 -5.69 5.83 -25.21
N VAL A 257 -5.38 6.49 -24.10
CA VAL A 257 -6.39 6.85 -23.11
C VAL A 257 -7.28 8.01 -23.56
N ALA A 258 -6.84 8.82 -24.53
CA ALA A 258 -7.52 10.04 -24.95
C ALA A 258 -8.95 9.78 -25.43
N GLY A 259 -9.91 10.53 -24.88
CA GLY A 259 -11.33 10.38 -25.23
C GLY A 259 -12.00 9.13 -24.67
N SER A 260 -11.33 8.38 -23.78
CA SER A 260 -11.88 7.23 -23.09
C SER A 260 -12.07 7.48 -21.59
N PRO A 261 -12.82 6.63 -20.86
CA PRO A 261 -12.91 6.68 -19.40
C PRO A 261 -11.56 6.53 -18.69
N PHE A 262 -10.53 6.01 -19.36
CA PHE A 262 -9.18 5.81 -18.85
C PHE A 262 -8.32 7.07 -18.93
N ASP A 263 -8.83 8.20 -19.43
CA ASP A 263 -8.07 9.46 -19.50
C ASP A 263 -7.90 10.13 -18.13
N PHE A 264 -6.86 9.71 -17.41
CA PHE A 264 -6.35 10.30 -16.17
C PHE A 264 -5.11 11.17 -16.39
N ARG A 265 -4.81 11.62 -17.62
CA ARG A 265 -3.67 12.52 -17.88
C ARG A 265 -3.79 13.84 -17.12
N LYS A 266 -5.02 14.22 -16.80
CA LYS A 266 -5.36 15.28 -15.85
C LYS A 266 -6.03 14.66 -14.62
N ALA A 267 -5.95 15.39 -13.51
CA ALA A 267 -6.62 15.02 -12.27
C ALA A 267 -8.15 14.91 -12.48
N VAL A 268 -8.69 13.71 -12.24
CA VAL A 268 -10.12 13.37 -12.39
C VAL A 268 -10.55 12.60 -11.14
N LYS A 269 -11.82 12.72 -10.71
CA LYS A 269 -12.31 11.88 -9.60
C LYS A 269 -12.40 10.43 -10.05
N ILE A 270 -11.96 9.49 -9.22
CA ILE A 270 -12.00 8.07 -9.58
C ILE A 270 -13.42 7.64 -9.99
N GLY A 271 -14.44 8.12 -9.28
CA GLY A 271 -15.83 7.79 -9.55
C GLY A 271 -16.47 8.47 -10.77
N GLU A 272 -15.80 9.43 -11.41
CA GLU A 272 -16.44 10.30 -12.43
C GLU A 272 -16.90 9.53 -13.67
N ARG A 273 -16.11 8.55 -14.11
CA ARG A 273 -16.31 7.82 -15.38
C ARG A 273 -16.34 6.30 -15.22
N ILE A 274 -16.25 5.81 -13.99
CA ILE A 274 -16.07 4.38 -13.70
C ILE A 274 -17.27 3.51 -14.10
N GLU A 275 -18.43 4.12 -14.30
CA GLU A 275 -19.67 3.48 -14.77
C GLU A 275 -20.04 3.84 -16.22
N ASP A 276 -19.13 4.50 -16.96
CA ASP A 276 -19.37 4.81 -18.37
C ASP A 276 -19.61 3.52 -19.18
N ASN A 277 -20.42 3.61 -20.23
CA ASN A 277 -20.68 2.47 -21.13
C ASN A 277 -19.45 2.16 -21.99
N ASN A 278 -18.51 1.41 -21.43
CA ASN A 278 -17.28 1.00 -22.06
C ASN A 278 -16.99 -0.48 -21.75
N VAL A 279 -16.59 -1.24 -22.77
CA VAL A 279 -16.36 -2.69 -22.64
C VAL A 279 -15.25 -3.03 -21.64
N GLN A 280 -14.22 -2.20 -21.55
CA GLN A 280 -13.08 -2.41 -20.65
C GLN A 280 -13.49 -2.16 -19.19
N LEU A 281 -14.30 -1.13 -18.92
CA LEU A 281 -14.89 -0.93 -17.58
C LEU A 281 -15.80 -2.09 -17.18
N LYS A 282 -16.56 -2.65 -18.13
CA LYS A 282 -17.38 -3.84 -17.87
C LYS A 282 -16.52 -5.06 -17.50
N TYR A 283 -15.41 -5.30 -18.19
CA TYR A 283 -14.50 -6.40 -17.86
C TYR A 283 -13.84 -6.20 -16.49
N GLY A 284 -13.32 -5.00 -16.21
CA GLY A 284 -12.70 -4.67 -14.93
C GLY A 284 -13.66 -4.48 -13.75
N LYS A 285 -14.99 -4.38 -14.01
CA LYS A 285 -16.01 -3.93 -13.05
C LYS A 285 -15.70 -2.55 -12.45
N GLY A 286 -15.13 -1.68 -13.29
CA GLY A 286 -14.43 -0.47 -12.92
C GLY A 286 -13.02 -0.48 -13.50
N TYR A 287 -12.07 0.18 -12.84
CA TYR A 287 -10.67 0.15 -13.26
C TYR A 287 -9.97 -1.07 -12.66
N ASP A 288 -9.44 -1.93 -13.53
CA ASP A 288 -8.46 -2.98 -13.21
C ASP A 288 -7.51 -3.12 -14.42
N HIS A 289 -6.80 -2.04 -14.75
CA HIS A 289 -6.03 -1.94 -15.99
C HIS A 289 -4.61 -1.44 -15.73
N ASN A 290 -3.68 -1.94 -16.56
CA ASN A 290 -2.32 -1.46 -16.61
C ASN A 290 -2.23 -0.24 -17.54
N TYR A 291 -1.68 0.85 -17.01
CA TYR A 291 -1.33 2.05 -17.74
C TYR A 291 0.12 1.95 -18.22
N VAL A 292 0.35 2.33 -19.47
CA VAL A 292 1.68 2.40 -20.06
C VAL A 292 2.29 3.74 -19.66
N LEU A 293 3.17 3.72 -18.67
CA LEU A 293 3.79 4.94 -18.16
C LEU A 293 4.68 5.56 -19.23
N ASN A 294 4.66 6.88 -19.31
CA ASN A 294 5.49 7.62 -20.25
C ASN A 294 6.96 7.17 -20.15
N PRO A 295 7.65 7.02 -21.29
CA PRO A 295 9.01 6.50 -21.30
C PRO A 295 9.95 7.45 -20.55
N ALA A 296 10.93 6.84 -19.88
CA ALA A 296 12.10 7.51 -19.34
C ALA A 296 13.32 6.66 -19.70
N GLU A 297 14.52 7.22 -19.55
CA GLU A 297 15.73 6.43 -19.64
C GLU A 297 15.68 5.25 -18.65
N SER A 298 16.19 4.09 -19.07
CA SER A 298 16.17 2.87 -18.26
C SER A 298 16.85 3.11 -16.91
N GLY A 299 16.19 2.72 -15.82
CA GLY A 299 16.69 2.92 -14.46
C GLY A 299 16.55 4.34 -13.91
N VAL A 300 15.90 5.26 -14.63
CA VAL A 300 15.59 6.60 -14.10
C VAL A 300 14.20 6.62 -13.46
N MET A 301 14.11 7.16 -12.25
CA MET A 301 12.84 7.39 -11.56
C MET A 301 11.99 8.40 -12.34
N LYS A 302 10.72 8.06 -12.58
CA LYS A 302 9.74 8.95 -13.22
C LYS A 302 8.48 9.07 -12.39
N ALA A 303 7.81 10.22 -12.48
CA ALA A 303 6.51 10.42 -11.87
C ALA A 303 5.45 9.59 -12.61
N ALA A 304 4.79 8.69 -11.90
CA ALA A 304 3.81 7.76 -12.45
C ALA A 304 2.37 8.22 -12.21
N ALA A 305 2.04 8.68 -11.00
CA ALA A 305 0.70 9.08 -10.64
C ALA A 305 0.67 10.07 -9.46
N ILE A 306 -0.44 10.78 -9.34
CA ILE A 306 -0.78 11.62 -8.19
C ILE A 306 -2.20 11.28 -7.77
N ALA A 307 -2.39 10.86 -6.52
CA ALA A 307 -3.69 10.64 -5.92
C ALA A 307 -3.94 11.62 -4.77
N LYS A 308 -5.18 12.07 -4.58
CA LYS A 308 -5.55 13.04 -3.53
C LYS A 308 -6.81 12.58 -2.80
N GLY A 309 -6.75 12.54 -1.47
CA GLY A 309 -7.91 12.32 -0.62
C GLY A 309 -8.78 13.58 -0.56
N ASP A 310 -10.10 13.43 -0.73
CA ASP A 310 -11.04 14.54 -0.72
C ASP A 310 -11.32 15.09 0.69
N GLN A 311 -11.13 14.29 1.74
CA GLN A 311 -11.40 14.69 3.14
C GLN A 311 -10.12 15.04 3.89
N SER A 312 -9.09 14.19 3.84
CA SER A 312 -7.85 14.40 4.61
C SER A 312 -7.00 15.53 4.05
N GLY A 313 -7.09 15.78 2.73
CA GLY A 313 -6.17 16.67 2.02
C GLY A 313 -4.79 16.05 1.77
N ILE A 314 -4.62 14.76 2.08
CA ILE A 314 -3.39 14.02 1.78
C ILE A 314 -3.24 13.86 0.27
N VAL A 315 -2.04 14.13 -0.22
CA VAL A 315 -1.58 13.89 -1.58
C VAL A 315 -0.55 12.77 -1.55
N MET A 316 -0.72 11.79 -2.42
CA MET A 316 0.24 10.72 -2.67
C MET A 316 0.79 10.88 -4.09
N GLU A 317 2.09 11.11 -4.21
CA GLU A 317 2.82 11.08 -5.47
C GLU A 317 3.53 9.73 -5.60
N VAL A 318 3.40 9.09 -6.76
CA VAL A 318 4.05 7.81 -7.06
C VAL A 318 5.17 8.05 -8.05
N PHE A 319 6.37 7.60 -7.70
CA PHE A 319 7.51 7.57 -8.61
C PHE A 319 7.97 6.13 -8.80
N THR A 320 8.45 5.77 -9.98
CA THR A 320 8.94 4.40 -10.24
C THR A 320 9.94 4.32 -11.39
N GLN A 321 10.68 3.22 -11.45
CA GLN A 321 11.46 2.79 -12.62
C GLN A 321 10.66 1.86 -13.55
N GLU A 322 9.51 1.35 -13.10
CA GLU A 322 8.69 0.40 -13.86
C GLU A 322 8.09 1.01 -15.14
N PRO A 323 7.85 0.19 -16.18
CA PRO A 323 7.22 0.66 -17.41
C PRO A 323 5.71 0.82 -17.27
N GLY A 324 5.07 0.15 -16.30
CA GLY A 324 3.62 0.09 -16.14
C GLY A 324 3.13 0.42 -14.73
N LEU A 325 1.84 0.72 -14.65
CA LEU A 325 1.12 0.95 -13.40
C LEU A 325 -0.26 0.30 -13.48
N GLN A 326 -0.50 -0.74 -12.70
CA GLN A 326 -1.85 -1.27 -12.50
C GLN A 326 -2.62 -0.30 -11.61
N PHE A 327 -3.75 0.20 -12.12
CA PHE A 327 -4.73 0.89 -11.29
C PHE A 327 -5.94 -0.02 -11.10
N TYR A 328 -6.12 -0.46 -9.85
CA TYR A 328 -7.27 -1.25 -9.42
C TYR A 328 -8.12 -0.44 -8.44
N SER A 329 -9.39 -0.23 -8.77
CA SER A 329 -10.30 0.61 -8.00
C SER A 329 -11.10 -0.12 -6.91
N GLY A 330 -10.67 -1.32 -6.50
CA GLY A 330 -11.30 -2.02 -5.38
C GLY A 330 -12.63 -2.71 -5.72
N ASN A 331 -12.73 -3.26 -6.94
CA ASN A 331 -14.00 -3.73 -7.53
C ASN A 331 -14.49 -5.07 -6.99
N PHE A 332 -13.63 -5.85 -6.32
CA PHE A 332 -13.96 -7.19 -5.79
C PHE A 332 -14.15 -7.22 -4.27
N MET A 333 -14.02 -6.07 -3.61
CA MET A 333 -14.32 -5.89 -2.18
C MET A 333 -15.81 -6.08 -1.89
N GLN A 334 -16.13 -6.90 -0.89
CA GLN A 334 -17.49 -7.42 -0.62
C GLN A 334 -17.89 -7.37 0.87
N GLY A 335 -17.12 -6.69 1.72
CA GLY A 335 -17.37 -6.62 3.17
C GLY A 335 -17.15 -7.94 3.92
N LYS A 336 -16.41 -8.89 3.31
CA LYS A 336 -16.13 -10.22 3.87
C LYS A 336 -14.95 -10.21 4.84
N ASN A 337 -14.08 -9.23 4.73
CA ASN A 337 -12.89 -9.08 5.57
C ASN A 337 -13.09 -7.92 6.55
N THR A 338 -12.48 -8.02 7.73
CA THR A 338 -12.51 -6.96 8.75
C THR A 338 -11.12 -6.34 8.85
N PHE A 339 -11.01 -5.06 8.54
CA PHE A 339 -9.77 -4.32 8.67
C PHE A 339 -9.38 -4.09 10.13
N LYS A 340 -8.12 -3.70 10.36
CA LYS A 340 -7.51 -3.54 11.68
C LYS A 340 -8.23 -2.55 12.60
N GLY A 341 -8.86 -1.52 12.05
CA GLY A 341 -9.69 -0.54 12.74
C GLY A 341 -11.16 -0.96 12.90
N GLY A 342 -11.52 -2.19 12.53
CA GLY A 342 -12.86 -2.77 12.70
C GLY A 342 -13.83 -2.50 11.56
N SER A 343 -13.50 -1.61 10.62
CA SER A 343 -14.29 -1.42 9.39
C SER A 343 -14.17 -2.61 8.44
N LYS A 344 -15.11 -2.74 7.51
CA LYS A 344 -15.16 -3.82 6.51
C LYS A 344 -14.53 -3.39 5.19
N ASP A 345 -14.07 -4.35 4.40
CA ASP A 345 -13.63 -4.15 3.02
C ASP A 345 -14.82 -3.98 2.06
N GLU A 346 -15.62 -2.94 2.31
CA GLU A 346 -16.79 -2.66 1.48
C GLU A 346 -16.37 -2.23 0.07
N PHE A 347 -17.29 -2.38 -0.88
CA PHE A 347 -17.09 -2.08 -2.29
C PHE A 347 -16.42 -0.70 -2.51
N ARG A 348 -15.26 -0.70 -3.19
CA ARG A 348 -14.48 0.51 -3.52
C ARG A 348 -14.18 1.41 -2.31
N THR A 349 -13.75 0.82 -1.19
CA THR A 349 -13.24 1.56 -0.01
C THR A 349 -11.73 1.80 -0.03
N ALA A 350 -11.01 1.19 -0.97
CA ALA A 350 -9.58 1.34 -1.17
C ALA A 350 -9.21 1.08 -2.65
N PHE A 351 -8.05 1.57 -3.08
CA PHE A 351 -7.52 1.37 -4.43
C PHE A 351 -6.05 0.96 -4.40
N CYS A 352 -5.54 0.36 -5.48
CA CYS A 352 -4.14 -0.02 -5.63
C CYS A 352 -3.49 0.73 -6.80
N LEU A 353 -2.22 1.04 -6.65
CA LEU A 353 -1.35 1.61 -7.69
C LEU A 353 -0.07 0.78 -7.75
N GLU A 354 -0.15 -0.37 -8.42
CA GLU A 354 0.93 -1.34 -8.46
C GLU A 354 1.87 -1.01 -9.63
N THR A 355 3.07 -0.55 -9.32
CA THR A 355 4.11 -0.33 -10.33
C THR A 355 4.69 -1.66 -10.77
N GLN A 356 4.71 -1.96 -12.07
CA GLN A 356 5.06 -3.28 -12.57
C GLN A 356 5.43 -3.27 -14.07
N HIS A 357 5.94 -4.40 -14.57
CA HIS A 357 5.88 -4.72 -15.98
C HIS A 357 4.45 -5.08 -16.40
N PHE A 358 4.17 -5.05 -17.70
CA PHE A 358 2.82 -5.27 -18.20
C PHE A 358 2.34 -6.70 -17.89
N PRO A 359 1.04 -6.89 -17.60
CA PRO A 359 0.48 -8.22 -17.45
C PRO A 359 0.72 -9.07 -18.70
N ASP A 360 0.93 -10.37 -18.51
CA ASP A 360 1.15 -11.34 -19.58
C ASP A 360 2.36 -11.06 -20.51
N SER A 361 3.30 -10.17 -20.15
CA SER A 361 4.54 -9.93 -20.92
C SER A 361 5.26 -11.20 -21.42
N PRO A 362 5.38 -12.32 -20.66
CA PRO A 362 5.99 -13.56 -21.15
C PRO A 362 5.36 -14.13 -22.42
N ASN A 363 4.11 -13.79 -22.72
CA ASN A 363 3.36 -14.23 -23.90
C ASN A 363 3.12 -13.10 -24.92
N GLN A 364 3.63 -11.90 -24.65
CA GLN A 364 3.37 -10.69 -25.45
C GLN A 364 4.71 -10.07 -25.91
N PRO A 365 5.29 -10.51 -27.04
CA PRO A 365 6.64 -10.12 -27.45
C PRO A 365 6.88 -8.62 -27.65
N VAL A 366 5.82 -7.83 -27.81
CA VAL A 366 5.89 -6.37 -27.97
C VAL A 366 5.90 -5.62 -26.64
N PHE A 367 5.64 -6.30 -25.52
CA PHE A 367 5.68 -5.72 -24.19
C PHE A 367 7.11 -5.74 -23.62
N PRO A 368 7.42 -4.88 -22.64
CA PRO A 368 8.70 -4.92 -21.94
C PRO A 368 8.97 -6.32 -21.39
N SER A 369 10.17 -6.83 -21.68
CA SER A 369 10.62 -8.16 -21.27
C SER A 369 10.66 -8.28 -19.75
N THR A 370 10.20 -9.42 -19.25
CA THR A 370 10.29 -9.82 -17.83
C THR A 370 11.28 -10.95 -17.61
N ILE A 371 12.06 -11.31 -18.64
CA ILE A 371 13.07 -12.37 -18.56
C ILE A 371 14.25 -11.89 -17.73
N LEU A 372 14.70 -12.73 -16.81
CA LEU A 372 15.94 -12.57 -16.06
C LEU A 372 16.90 -13.73 -16.39
N ASN A 373 18.08 -13.42 -16.91
CA ASN A 373 19.12 -14.41 -17.21
C ASN A 373 20.08 -14.62 -16.04
N THR A 374 20.79 -15.76 -16.05
CA THR A 374 21.89 -16.00 -15.12
C THR A 374 22.97 -14.94 -15.32
N GLY A 375 23.44 -14.33 -14.22
CA GLY A 375 24.43 -13.25 -14.23
C GLY A 375 23.85 -11.85 -14.35
N GLU A 376 22.56 -11.70 -14.66
CA GLU A 376 21.84 -10.44 -14.57
C GLU A 376 21.27 -10.21 -13.16
N VAL A 377 20.99 -8.94 -12.86
CA VAL A 377 20.30 -8.54 -11.62
C VAL A 377 19.04 -7.80 -12.00
N TYR A 378 17.89 -8.34 -11.57
CA TYR A 378 16.63 -7.60 -11.58
C TYR A 378 16.73 -6.49 -10.53
N LYS A 379 16.44 -5.25 -10.91
CA LYS A 379 16.41 -4.12 -10.00
C LYS A 379 15.36 -3.11 -10.41
N THR A 380 14.51 -2.73 -9.46
CA THR A 380 13.52 -1.66 -9.65
C THR A 380 13.22 -0.96 -8.33
N ASN A 381 12.68 0.24 -8.42
CA ASN A 381 12.36 1.10 -7.29
C ASN A 381 10.98 1.74 -7.50
N THR A 382 10.23 1.81 -6.41
CA THR A 382 8.99 2.59 -6.31
C THR A 382 9.00 3.45 -5.05
N VAL A 383 8.49 4.67 -5.18
CA VAL A 383 8.37 5.62 -4.07
C VAL A 383 6.93 6.11 -3.98
N TYR A 384 6.35 5.96 -2.79
CA TYR A 384 5.12 6.64 -2.40
C TYR A 384 5.47 7.84 -1.53
N LYS A 385 5.37 9.05 -2.08
CA LYS A 385 5.65 10.30 -1.38
C LYS A 385 4.36 10.94 -0.90
N PHE A 386 4.31 11.32 0.37
CA PHE A 386 3.11 11.90 0.99
C PHE A 386 3.30 13.36 1.35
N SER A 387 2.32 14.17 0.98
CA SER A 387 2.23 15.59 1.35
C SER A 387 0.77 15.98 1.63
N VAL A 388 0.52 17.25 1.92
CA VAL A 388 -0.82 17.80 2.12
C VAL A 388 -1.07 18.96 1.17
N ILE A 389 -2.30 19.09 0.68
CA ILE A 389 -2.75 20.26 -0.07
C ILE A 389 -2.64 21.47 0.86
N LYS A 390 -1.90 22.50 0.41
CA LYS A 390 -1.78 23.77 1.12
C LYS A 390 -3.05 24.60 1.06
#